data_AF-A0A851JC02-F1
#
_entry.id   AF-A0A851JC02-F1
#
_cell.length_a   1.000
_cell.length_b   1.000
_cell.length_c   1.000
_cell.angle_alpha   90.00
_cell.angle_beta   90.00
_cell.angle_gamma   90.00
#
_symmetry.space_group_name_H-M   'P 1'
#
loop_
_entity.id
_entity.type
_entity.pdbx_description
1 polymer ?
#
loop_
_entity_poly.entity_id
_entity_poly.type
_entity_poly.pdbx_seq_one_letter_code
_entity_poly.pdbx_strand_id
1 'polypeptide(L)'
;SLQCYTCRELTPAEKCQTIENCTETEIMCKTTMYSLEEVYPFTGVSTVTKMCASSCVPSDVYGIGVTRPVACCYSDLCNFDEAAVEG
;
A
#
# COMPACT_ATOMS: atom_id res chain seq x y z
N SER A 1 -5.79 19.10 4.22
CA SER A 1 -5.84 17.64 4.32
C SER A 1 -4.99 17.04 3.25
N LEU A 2 -4.28 15.96 3.59
CA LEU A 2 -3.72 15.03 2.62
C LEU A 2 -4.87 14.23 1.97
N GLN A 3 -4.78 13.91 0.69
CA GLN A 3 -5.65 12.98 0.00
C GLN A 3 -4.89 11.69 -0.29
N CYS A 4 -5.47 10.53 0.01
CA CYS A 4 -4.85 9.24 -0.25
C CYS A 4 -5.82 8.32 -0.97
N TYR A 5 -5.30 7.33 -1.69
CA TYR A 5 -6.10 6.17 -2.08
C TYR A 5 -6.34 5.28 -0.86
N THR A 6 -7.54 4.75 -0.72
CA THR A 6 -7.94 3.87 0.38
C THR A 6 -8.69 2.63 -0.12
N CYS A 7 -8.48 1.52 0.59
CA CYS A 7 -9.30 0.33 0.52
C CYS A 7 -9.15 -0.43 1.84
N ARG A 8 -10.26 -0.63 2.55
CA ARG A 8 -10.26 -1.24 3.88
C ARG A 8 -10.19 -2.77 3.81
N GLU A 9 -10.52 -3.34 2.66
CA GLU A 9 -10.48 -4.77 2.38
C GLU A 9 -9.30 -5.10 1.46
N LEU A 10 -8.82 -6.36 1.52
CA LEU A 10 -7.78 -6.87 0.62
C LEU A 10 -8.27 -6.76 -0.83
N THR A 11 -7.74 -5.77 -1.53
CA THR A 11 -8.20 -5.39 -2.86
C THR A 11 -7.02 -5.50 -3.83
N PRO A 12 -7.20 -5.98 -5.06
CA PRO A 12 -6.19 -5.87 -6.10
C PRO A 12 -5.68 -4.43 -6.20
N ALA A 13 -4.36 -4.22 -6.32
CA ALA A 13 -3.75 -2.89 -6.34
C ALA A 13 -4.43 -1.94 -7.35
N GLU A 14 -4.69 -2.45 -8.56
CA GLU A 14 -5.37 -1.75 -9.65
C GLU A 14 -6.80 -1.30 -9.30
N LYS A 15 -7.47 -2.00 -8.38
CA LYS A 15 -8.84 -1.69 -7.94
C LYS A 15 -8.87 -0.84 -6.67
N CYS A 16 -7.77 -0.75 -5.93
CA CYS A 16 -7.65 0.04 -4.71
C CYS A 16 -7.31 1.51 -5.03
N GLN A 17 -8.29 2.21 -5.59
CA GLN A 17 -8.17 3.60 -6.05
C GLN A 17 -9.30 4.51 -5.53
N THR A 18 -9.93 4.17 -4.41
CA THR A 18 -10.92 5.05 -3.77
C THR A 18 -10.21 6.24 -3.14
N ILE A 19 -10.54 7.47 -3.57
CA ILE A 19 -9.93 8.67 -3.00
C ILE A 19 -10.65 9.02 -1.68
N GLU A 20 -9.87 9.21 -0.62
CA GLU A 20 -10.36 9.66 0.69
C GLU A 20 -9.55 10.87 1.16
N ASN A 21 -10.26 11.86 1.73
CA ASN A 21 -9.62 12.99 2.39
C ASN A 21 -9.22 12.56 3.80
N CYS A 22 -7.93 12.56 4.09
CA CYS A 22 -7.43 12.21 5.41
C CYS A 22 -7.82 13.26 6.46
N THR A 23 -7.90 12.80 7.71
CA THR A 23 -8.14 13.65 8.88
C THR A 23 -6.97 14.61 9.12
N GLU A 24 -7.18 15.64 9.94
CA GLU A 24 -6.13 16.62 10.27
C GLU A 24 -4.90 15.98 10.95
N THR A 25 -5.10 14.87 11.66
CA THR A 25 -4.03 14.11 12.32
C THR A 25 -3.31 13.13 11.39
N GLU A 26 -3.89 12.81 10.23
CA GLU A 26 -3.34 11.86 9.28
C GLU A 26 -2.54 12.60 8.21
N ILE A 27 -1.22 12.59 8.37
CA ILE A 27 -0.28 13.31 7.52
C ILE A 27 0.47 12.40 6.54
N MET A 28 0.08 11.13 6.46
CA MET A 28 0.74 10.14 5.61
C MET A 28 -0.27 9.21 4.92
N CYS A 29 0.06 8.76 3.71
CA CYS A 29 -0.56 7.60 3.09
C CYS A 29 0.25 6.35 3.44
N LYS A 30 -0.45 5.29 3.86
CA LYS A 30 0.10 3.97 4.13
C LYS A 30 -0.44 2.96 3.14
N THR A 31 0.44 2.17 2.57
CA THR A 31 0.11 1.02 1.73
C THR A 31 0.72 -0.22 2.36
N THR A 32 -0.08 -1.26 2.54
CA THR A 32 0.42 -2.59 2.91
C THR A 32 0.15 -3.50 1.73
N MET A 33 1.21 -4.02 1.12
CA MET A 33 1.08 -5.05 0.10
C MET A 33 1.07 -6.41 0.78
N TYR A 34 0.31 -7.35 0.23
CA TYR A 34 0.22 -8.72 0.70
C TYR A 34 0.72 -9.60 -0.43
N SER A 35 1.97 -10.05 -0.32
CA SER A 35 2.50 -11.09 -1.18
C SER A 35 1.77 -12.37 -0.83
N LEU A 36 1.09 -12.98 -1.80
CA LEU A 36 0.56 -14.33 -1.64
C LEU A 36 1.76 -15.27 -1.53
N GLU A 37 1.97 -15.84 -0.34
CA GLU A 37 2.89 -16.97 -0.16
C GLU A 37 2.49 -18.07 -1.15
N GLU A 38 3.41 -18.35 -2.07
CA GLU A 38 3.53 -19.51 -2.98
C GLU A 38 2.36 -20.50 -3.02
N VAL A 39 1.32 -20.23 -3.83
CA VAL A 39 0.48 -21.31 -4.37
C VAL A 39 0.34 -21.15 -5.88
N TYR A 40 0.89 -22.12 -6.59
CA TYR A 40 0.82 -22.21 -8.05
C TYR A 40 -0.64 -22.37 -8.53
N PRO A 41 -1.08 -21.69 -9.61
CA PRO A 41 -0.30 -20.79 -10.46
C PRO A 41 -0.22 -19.36 -9.89
N PHE A 42 0.96 -18.75 -10.01
CA PHE A 42 1.20 -17.34 -9.68
C PHE A 42 0.42 -16.46 -10.66
N THR A 43 -0.62 -15.77 -10.20
CA THR A 43 -1.40 -14.85 -11.04
C THR A 43 -0.91 -13.41 -10.96
N GLY A 44 0.17 -13.11 -10.23
CA GLY A 44 0.83 -11.80 -10.23
C GLY A 44 0.02 -10.64 -9.65
N VAL A 45 -1.23 -10.86 -9.22
CA VAL A 45 -2.07 -9.80 -8.65
C VAL A 45 -1.80 -9.68 -7.16
N SER A 46 -0.88 -8.80 -6.78
CA SER A 46 -0.67 -8.41 -5.39
C SER A 46 -1.93 -7.74 -4.85
N THR A 47 -2.45 -8.27 -3.73
CA THR A 47 -3.52 -7.59 -2.99
C THR A 47 -2.91 -6.56 -2.06
N VAL A 48 -3.58 -5.43 -1.88
CA VAL A 48 -3.12 -4.32 -1.05
C VAL A 48 -4.22 -3.85 -0.13
N THR A 49 -3.82 -3.20 0.95
CA THR A 49 -4.67 -2.29 1.71
C THR A 49 -4.02 -0.92 1.69
N LYS A 50 -4.81 0.12 1.43
CA LYS A 50 -4.36 1.51 1.46
C LYS A 50 -5.19 2.29 2.46
N MET A 51 -4.54 3.16 3.22
CA MET A 51 -5.20 3.98 4.24
C MET A 51 -4.43 5.26 4.54
N CYS A 52 -5.14 6.25 5.07
CA CYS A 52 -4.53 7.38 5.74
C CYS A 52 -3.89 6.93 7.07
N ALA A 53 -2.81 7.57 7.48
CA ALA A 53 -2.12 7.27 8.72
C ALA A 53 -1.48 8.53 9.33
N SER A 54 -1.52 8.63 10.65
CA SER A 54 -0.77 9.64 11.42
C SER A 54 0.69 9.26 11.60
N SER A 55 0.98 7.96 11.58
CA SER A 55 2.32 7.39 11.65
C SER A 55 2.42 6.16 10.76
N CYS A 56 3.53 6.02 10.05
CA CYS A 56 3.78 4.89 9.16
C CYS A 56 5.27 4.57 9.20
N VAL A 57 5.60 3.30 9.43
CA VAL A 57 6.97 2.78 9.44
C VAL A 57 7.12 1.89 8.20
N PRO A 58 7.97 2.27 7.22
CA PRO A 58 8.17 1.46 6.03
C PRO A 58 8.89 0.16 6.41
N SER A 59 8.60 -0.92 5.68
CA SER A 59 9.31 -2.18 5.86
C SER A 59 10.77 -2.05 5.43
N ASP A 60 11.66 -2.74 6.14
CA ASP A 60 13.08 -2.76 5.83
C ASP A 60 13.32 -3.42 4.46
N VAL A 61 13.96 -2.67 3.56
CA VAL A 61 14.28 -3.06 2.18
C VAL A 61 15.28 -4.24 2.15
N TYR A 62 15.97 -4.55 3.25
CA TYR A 62 16.89 -5.69 3.37
C TYR A 62 16.25 -6.98 3.90
N GLY A 63 14.94 -6.97 4.19
CA GLY A 63 14.21 -8.15 4.62
C GLY A 63 13.92 -9.11 3.47
N ILE A 64 14.84 -10.03 3.18
CA ILE A 64 14.56 -11.16 2.29
C ILE A 64 13.39 -11.95 2.89
N GLY A 65 12.27 -12.08 2.17
CA GLY A 65 11.09 -12.79 2.63
C GLY A 65 10.03 -11.95 3.35
N VAL A 66 10.03 -10.62 3.22
CA VAL A 66 8.94 -9.78 3.74
C VAL A 66 7.65 -10.07 2.96
N THR A 67 6.77 -10.85 3.58
CA THR A 67 5.47 -11.24 2.99
C THR A 67 4.48 -10.07 2.91
N ARG A 68 4.74 -8.98 3.66
CA ARG A 68 3.82 -7.85 3.80
C ARG A 68 4.54 -6.50 3.86
N PRO A 69 5.14 -6.03 2.76
CA PRO A 69 5.88 -4.78 2.78
C PRO A 69 4.93 -3.59 2.95
N VAL A 70 5.33 -2.66 3.83
CA VAL A 70 4.64 -1.42 4.11
C VAL A 70 5.37 -0.28 3.41
N ALA A 71 4.65 0.50 2.60
CA ALA A 71 5.11 1.73 1.99
C ALA A 71 4.40 2.94 2.59
N CYS A 72 5.13 4.04 2.74
CA CYS A 72 4.71 5.25 3.43
C CYS A 72 5.07 6.48 2.61
N CYS A 73 4.14 7.40 2.39
CA CYS A 73 4.40 8.64 1.65
C CYS A 73 3.54 9.81 2.18
N TYR A 74 3.87 11.05 1.80
CA TYR A 74 3.37 12.28 2.46
C TYR A 74 2.72 13.29 1.49
N SER A 75 2.48 12.91 0.24
CA SER A 75 1.95 13.80 -0.81
C SER A 75 0.59 13.32 -1.29
N ASP A 76 -0.23 14.24 -1.80
CA ASP A 76 -1.57 13.88 -2.26
C ASP A 76 -1.51 12.79 -3.34
N LEU A 77 -2.27 11.72 -3.13
CA LEU A 77 -2.38 10.56 -4.02
C LEU A 77 -1.03 9.86 -4.32
N CYS A 78 -0.03 10.02 -3.44
CA CYS A 78 1.30 9.42 -3.61
C CYS A 78 1.30 7.90 -3.57
N ASN A 79 0.28 7.29 -2.96
CA ASN A 79 0.10 5.85 -2.91
C ASN A 79 -0.67 5.29 -4.12
N PHE A 80 -0.57 5.96 -5.27
CA PHE A 80 -0.87 5.37 -6.58
C PHE A 80 0.07 4.19 -6.83
N ASP A 81 -0.30 3.27 -7.72
CA ASP A 81 0.38 1.98 -7.89
C ASP A 81 1.91 2.10 -8.10
N GLU A 82 2.68 1.98 -7.01
CA GLU A 82 4.12 1.75 -6.98
C GLU A 82 4.37 0.38 -6.30
N ALA A 83 3.62 -0.63 -6.75
CA ALA A 83 3.85 -2.05 -6.46
C ALA A 83 4.46 -2.77 -7.68
N ALA A 84 5.16 -2.02 -8.54
CA ALA A 84 5.97 -2.52 -9.65
C ALA A 84 7.40 -2.03 -9.50
N VAL A 85 8.09 -2.44 -8.43
CA VAL A 85 9.55 -2.51 -8.46
C VAL A 85 9.90 -3.83 -9.14
N GLU A 86 9.70 -3.89 -10.45
CA GLU A 86 10.48 -4.80 -11.28
C GLU A 86 11.80 -4.08 -11.58
N GLY A 87 12.89 -4.64 -11.05
CA GLY A 87 14.25 -4.37 -11.49
C GLY A 87 14.86 -5.68 -11.96
#